data_AF-A0A4X2L7X9-F1
#
_entry.id   AF-A0A4X2L7X9-F1
#
_cell.length_a   1.000
_cell.length_b   1.000
_cell.length_c   1.000
_cell.angle_alpha   90.00
_cell.angle_beta   90.00
_cell.angle_gamma   90.00
#
_symmetry.space_group_name_H-M   'P 1'
#
loop_
_entity.id
_entity.type
_entity.pdbx_description
1 polymer ?
#
loop_
_entity_poly.entity_id
_entity_poly.type
_entity_poly.pdbx_seq_one_letter_code
_entity_poly.pdbx_strand_id
1 'polypeptide(L)'
;MKTLLALVLFLFTLTIFSDSSPILTEKQAKQLLRSRRQDRPSKPGFPDEPMREYMLYLLQLEQRAEEQFLEHWLNPHCKPHCDRNLVHPV
;
A
#
# COMPACT_ATOMS: atom_id res chain seq x y z
N MET A 1 39.57 -49.75 -16.12
CA MET A 1 38.17 -49.91 -16.59
C MET A 1 37.18 -49.17 -15.69
N LYS A 2 37.04 -49.54 -14.41
CA LYS A 2 36.05 -48.92 -13.49
C LYS A 2 36.25 -47.42 -13.24
N THR A 3 37.50 -46.97 -13.07
CA THR A 3 37.85 -45.57 -12.84
C THR A 3 37.57 -44.67 -14.05
N LEU A 4 37.87 -45.16 -15.26
CA LEU A 4 37.54 -44.47 -16.51
C LEU A 4 36.03 -44.35 -16.70
N LEU A 5 35.29 -45.40 -16.36
CA LEU A 5 33.83 -45.40 -16.47
C LEU A 5 33.19 -44.41 -15.48
N ALA A 6 33.72 -44.32 -14.25
CA ALA A 6 33.31 -43.31 -13.27
C ALA A 6 33.64 -41.88 -13.72
N LEU A 7 34.81 -41.66 -14.33
CA LEU A 7 35.21 -40.36 -14.89
C LEU A 7 34.30 -39.91 -16.03
N VAL A 8 33.96 -40.82 -16.94
CA VAL A 8 33.04 -40.54 -18.06
C VAL A 8 31.63 -40.21 -17.54
N LEU A 9 31.13 -40.97 -16.56
CA LEU A 9 29.85 -40.68 -15.91
C LEU A 9 29.84 -39.30 -15.23
N PHE A 10 30.92 -38.98 -14.51
CA PHE A 10 31.05 -37.69 -13.83
C PHE A 10 31.07 -36.52 -14.83
N LEU A 11 31.84 -36.64 -15.92
CA LEU A 11 31.87 -35.64 -16.98
C LEU A 11 30.50 -35.47 -17.65
N PHE A 12 29.79 -36.57 -17.91
CA PHE A 12 28.42 -36.54 -18.45
C PHE A 12 27.44 -35.83 -17.52
N THR A 13 27.53 -36.06 -16.21
CA THR A 13 26.67 -35.35 -15.26
C THR A 13 26.95 -33.85 -15.25
N LEU A 14 28.21 -33.45 -15.29
CA LEU A 14 28.58 -32.03 -15.28
C LEU A 14 28.05 -31.27 -16.50
N THR A 15 28.06 -31.88 -17.69
CA THR A 15 27.52 -31.25 -18.91
C THR A 15 26.01 -31.10 -18.89
N ILE A 16 25.29 -32.02 -18.22
CA ILE A 16 23.83 -31.92 -18.10
C ILE A 16 23.43 -30.81 -17.10
N PHE A 17 24.22 -30.60 -16.05
CA PHE A 17 23.92 -29.59 -15.03
C PHE A 17 24.43 -28.18 -15.38
N SER A 18 25.39 -28.02 -16.30
CA SER A 18 25.88 -26.68 -16.69
C SER A 18 24.85 -25.84 -17.42
N ASP A 19 23.89 -26.46 -18.11
CA ASP A 19 22.83 -25.76 -18.85
C ASP A 19 21.65 -25.36 -17.94
N SER A 20 21.69 -25.70 -16.66
CA SER A 20 20.58 -25.50 -15.72
C SER A 20 20.41 -24.06 -15.24
N SER A 21 21.42 -23.19 -15.43
CA SER A 21 21.25 -21.75 -15.25
C SER A 21 20.97 -21.10 -16.60
N PRO A 22 19.72 -20.73 -16.93
CA PRO A 22 19.47 -19.94 -18.12
C PRO A 22 20.25 -18.63 -17.99
N ILE A 23 21.17 -18.35 -18.92
CA ILE A 23 21.77 -17.03 -19.07
C ILE A 23 20.63 -16.08 -19.41
N LEU A 24 20.12 -15.44 -18.37
CA LEU A 24 18.94 -14.63 -18.47
C LEU A 24 19.36 -13.28 -19.07
N THR A 25 18.76 -12.93 -20.20
CA THR A 25 19.04 -11.62 -20.82
C THR A 25 18.63 -10.50 -19.88
N GLU A 26 19.31 -9.34 -19.95
CA GLU A 26 19.02 -8.19 -19.08
C GLU A 26 17.52 -7.81 -19.12
N LYS A 27 16.90 -7.91 -20.30
CA LYS A 27 15.46 -7.65 -20.49
C LYS A 27 14.60 -8.62 -19.69
N GLN A 28 14.90 -9.92 -19.76
CA GLN A 28 14.20 -10.95 -19.00
C GLN A 28 14.45 -10.78 -17.49
N ALA A 29 15.65 -10.38 -17.06
CA ALA A 29 15.98 -10.11 -15.65
C ALA A 29 15.10 -8.99 -15.10
N LYS A 30 15.04 -7.88 -15.83
CA LYS A 30 14.20 -6.74 -15.47
C LYS A 30 12.72 -7.11 -15.45
N GLN A 31 12.27 -7.95 -16.38
CA GLN A 31 10.87 -8.41 -16.41
C GLN A 31 10.53 -9.28 -15.19
N LEU A 32 11.40 -10.24 -14.83
CA LEU A 32 11.23 -11.06 -13.62
C LEU A 32 11.27 -10.23 -12.34
N LEU A 33 12.16 -9.24 -12.26
CA LEU A 33 12.21 -8.32 -11.11
C LEU A 33 10.96 -7.44 -11.01
N ARG A 34 10.32 -7.11 -12.14
CA ARG A 34 9.09 -6.31 -12.17
C ARG A 34 7.88 -7.11 -11.72
N SER A 35 7.73 -8.35 -12.18
CA SER A 35 6.65 -9.24 -11.72
C SER A 35 6.76 -9.52 -10.22
N ARG A 36 7.97 -9.81 -9.71
CA ARG A 36 8.21 -10.04 -8.27
C ARG A 36 7.89 -8.83 -7.39
N ARG A 37 7.96 -7.60 -7.90
CA ARG A 37 7.55 -6.40 -7.14
C ARG A 37 6.03 -6.24 -7.08
N GLN A 38 5.29 -6.76 -8.05
CA GLN A 38 3.82 -6.73 -8.07
C GLN A 38 3.21 -7.77 -7.13
N ASP A 39 3.87 -8.92 -6.92
CA ASP A 39 3.44 -9.93 -5.96
C ASP A 39 3.69 -9.55 -4.49
N ARG A 40 4.40 -8.44 -4.24
CA ARG A 40 4.59 -7.94 -2.88
C ARG A 40 3.27 -7.31 -2.42
N PRO A 41 2.74 -7.64 -1.23
CA PRO A 41 1.63 -6.89 -0.67
C PRO A 41 1.98 -5.41 -0.66
N SER A 42 1.08 -4.56 -1.17
CA SER A 42 1.25 -3.11 -1.18
C SER A 42 1.74 -2.67 0.19
N LYS A 43 2.79 -1.84 0.17
CA LYS A 43 3.33 -1.25 1.39
C LYS A 43 2.16 -0.50 2.06
N PRO A 44 1.81 -0.79 3.33
CA PRO A 44 0.73 -0.09 4.01
C PRO A 44 0.96 1.43 3.90
N GLY A 45 -0.03 2.16 3.43
CA GLY A 45 0.00 3.60 3.16
C GLY A 45 0.00 4.02 1.68
N PHE A 46 -0.50 3.20 0.75
CA PHE A 46 -0.76 3.70 -0.63
C PHE A 46 -1.90 4.75 -0.59
N PRO A 47 -1.85 5.84 -1.37
CA PRO A 47 -2.90 6.88 -1.35
C PRO A 47 -4.32 6.37 -1.68
N ASP A 48 -4.44 5.17 -2.26
CA ASP A 48 -5.71 4.52 -2.61
C ASP A 48 -6.11 3.35 -1.68
N GLU A 49 -5.35 3.06 -0.60
CA GLU A 49 -5.82 2.21 0.52
C GLU A 49 -7.10 2.77 1.14
N PRO A 50 -8.01 1.96 1.77
CA PRO A 50 -9.48 2.13 1.79
C PRO A 50 -9.95 3.52 2.23
N MET A 51 -9.72 4.50 1.36
CA MET A 51 -9.91 5.92 1.61
C MET A 51 -11.39 6.19 1.73
N ARG A 52 -12.22 5.32 1.15
CA ARG A 52 -13.66 5.33 1.29
C ARG A 52 -14.11 5.19 2.74
N GLU A 53 -13.58 4.23 3.50
CA GLU A 53 -14.00 4.03 4.90
C GLU A 53 -13.54 5.18 5.80
N TYR A 54 -12.29 5.63 5.59
CA TYR A 54 -11.75 6.77 6.31
C TYR A 54 -12.47 8.09 5.97
N MET A 55 -12.79 8.34 4.68
CA MET A 55 -13.58 9.50 4.28
C MET A 55 -15.00 9.45 4.85
N LEU A 56 -15.66 8.28 4.86
CA LEU A 56 -16.97 8.15 5.47
C LEU A 56 -16.92 8.43 6.98
N TYR A 57 -15.86 7.99 7.66
CA TYR A 57 -15.63 8.32 9.06
C TYR A 57 -15.42 9.82 9.29
N LEU A 58 -14.60 10.48 8.46
CA LEU A 58 -14.40 11.93 8.52
C LEU A 58 -15.69 12.72 8.28
N LEU A 59 -16.52 12.30 7.31
CA LEU A 59 -17.80 12.93 7.01
C LEU A 59 -18.77 12.84 8.20
N GLN A 60 -18.79 11.70 8.91
CA GLN A 60 -19.59 11.55 10.13
C GLN A 60 -19.11 12.46 11.27
N LEU A 61 -17.80 12.72 11.37
CA LEU A 61 -17.26 13.65 12.35
C LEU A 61 -17.65 15.09 12.03
N GLU A 62 -17.60 15.48 10.76
CA GLU A 62 -18.02 16.80 10.29
C GLU A 62 -19.51 17.04 10.56
N GLN A 63 -20.37 16.07 10.22
CA GLN A 63 -21.80 16.16 10.49
C GLN A 63 -22.09 16.33 11.99
N ARG A 64 -21.44 15.57 12.87
CA ARG A 64 -21.61 15.73 14.33
C ARG A 64 -21.14 17.09 14.82
N ALA A 65 -20.06 17.63 14.25
CA ALA A 65 -19.57 18.96 14.61
C ALA A 65 -20.58 20.04 14.20
N GLU A 66 -21.20 19.92 13.03
CA GLU A 66 -22.27 20.82 12.58
C GLU A 66 -23.52 20.71 13.47
N GLU A 67 -23.93 19.50 13.84
CA GLU A 67 -25.05 19.26 14.76
C GLU A 67 -24.79 19.89 16.13
N GLN A 68 -23.61 19.64 16.73
CA GLN A 68 -23.21 20.24 18.01
C GLN A 68 -23.09 21.77 17.93
N PHE A 69 -22.58 22.28 16.81
CA PHE A 69 -22.53 23.70 16.54
C PHE A 69 -23.95 24.26 16.50
N LEU A 70 -24.85 23.69 15.69
CA LEU A 70 -26.26 24.11 15.60
C LEU A 70 -26.99 24.02 16.94
N GLU A 71 -26.78 22.95 17.72
CA GLU A 71 -27.31 22.82 19.07
C GLU A 71 -26.80 23.94 19.98
N HIS A 72 -25.52 24.31 19.87
CA HIS A 72 -24.94 25.42 20.60
C HIS A 72 -25.52 26.79 20.19
N TRP A 73 -25.79 27.03 18.90
CA TRP A 73 -26.43 28.28 18.43
C TRP A 73 -27.93 28.34 18.73
N LEU A 74 -28.63 27.20 18.72
CA LEU A 74 -30.07 27.13 18.97
C LEU A 74 -30.41 26.99 20.46
N ASN A 75 -29.41 26.86 21.34
CA ASN A 75 -29.63 26.78 22.77
C ASN A 75 -29.97 28.16 23.36
N PRO A 76 -31.18 28.37 23.89
CA PRO A 76 -31.62 29.65 24.45
C PRO A 76 -30.88 30.04 25.74
N HIS A 77 -30.06 29.14 26.31
CA HIS A 77 -29.21 29.41 27.47
C HIS A 77 -27.75 29.72 27.12
N CYS A 78 -27.39 29.73 25.84
CA CYS A 78 -26.05 30.12 25.41
C CYS A 78 -25.84 31.64 25.56
N LYS A 79 -24.64 32.02 26.02
CA LYS A 79 -24.26 33.43 26.23
C LYS A 79 -24.25 34.20 24.88
N PRO A 80 -24.38 35.53 24.87
CA PRO A 80 -24.56 36.35 23.65
C PRO A 80 -23.41 36.29 22.62
N HIS A 81 -22.32 35.56 22.90
CA HIS A 81 -21.25 35.28 21.95
C HIS A 81 -21.61 34.18 20.94
N CYS A 82 -22.82 33.64 21.04
CA CYS A 82 -23.36 32.56 20.21
C CYS A 82 -24.40 33.09 19.19
N ASP A 83 -24.21 34.30 18.64
CA ASP A 83 -24.84 34.69 17.38
C ASP A 83 -23.75 34.83 16.30
N ARG A 84 -23.81 33.99 15.26
CA ARG A 84 -22.80 33.94 14.19
C ARG A 84 -22.70 35.27 13.44
N ASN A 85 -23.77 36.06 13.47
CA ASN A 85 -23.85 37.37 12.83
C ASN A 85 -23.40 38.51 13.76
N LEU A 86 -23.32 38.26 15.07
CA LEU A 86 -22.88 39.22 16.07
C LEU A 86 -21.36 39.08 16.28
N VAL A 87 -20.58 39.40 15.25
CA VAL A 87 -19.15 39.61 15.44
C VAL A 87 -19.01 40.86 16.31
N HIS A 88 -18.42 40.73 17.50
CA HIS A 88 -18.12 41.87 18.36
C HIS A 88 -17.31 42.87 17.52
N PRO A 89 -17.74 44.13 17.35
CA PRO A 89 -16.93 45.10 16.64
C PRO A 89 -15.61 45.25 17.41
N VAL A 90 -14.50 45.16 16.67
CA VAL A 90 -13.15 45.49 17.15
C VAL A 90 -13.03 47.00 17.26
#